data_AF-M1AZU4-F1
#
_entry.id   AF-M1AZU4-F1
#
_cell.length_a   1.000
_cell.length_b   1.000
_cell.length_c   1.000
_cell.angle_alpha   90.00
_cell.angle_beta   90.00
_cell.angle_gamma   90.00
#
_symmetry.space_group_name_H-M   'P 1'
#
loop_
_entity.id
_entity.type
_entity.pdbx_description
1 polymer ?
#
loop_
_entity_poly.entity_id
_entity_poly.type
_entity_poly.pdbx_seq_one_letter_code
_entity_poly.pdbx_strand_id
1 'polypeptide(L)'
;MEEWFRENGAEYSYIATENDNHASVKLFTHKCGYAKFRTPSILVQPVFAHRVKISKTITIFKLTPTEAETLYRHKFSTTEFFPKDIDAILNNKLNLGTFLAVPKGTFSCNWPGINEFLTNRPESWGVLSVWNCKDVFKLEVRGASRMTKGLAKTTRLMDRAFPWLKVPSVPEVFRPFGFHFMYGLGGEGPLSVKLTKALCDLAHNLAAESGCGVVVTEVASCEPLKLGIPHWKKLSCDEDLWCIKRLGEDYSDGSVGDWTKSRPGLSIFVDPREF
;
A
#
# COMPACT_ATOMS: atom_id res chain seq x y z
N MET A 1 23.52 3.36 14.44
CA MET A 1 22.57 3.16 13.33
C MET A 1 22.68 4.29 12.31
N GLU A 2 22.45 5.56 12.68
CA GLU A 2 22.63 6.68 11.73
C GLU A 2 24.03 6.74 11.10
N GLU A 3 25.08 6.46 11.87
CA GLU A 3 26.44 6.40 11.33
C GLU A 3 26.57 5.33 10.25
N TRP A 4 26.05 4.12 10.52
CA TRP A 4 26.02 3.03 9.55
C TRP A 4 25.21 3.41 8.29
N PHE A 5 24.10 4.15 8.43
CA PHE A 5 23.37 4.67 7.27
C PHE A 5 24.23 5.62 6.43
N ARG A 6 24.98 6.55 7.06
CA ARG A 6 25.91 7.45 6.35
C ARG A 6 27.01 6.68 5.64
N GLU A 7 27.64 5.72 6.31
CA GLU A 7 28.69 4.87 5.76
C GLU A 7 28.20 4.06 4.54
N ASN A 8 26.89 3.76 4.46
CA ASN A 8 26.26 3.06 3.34
C ASN A 8 25.59 4.02 2.32
N GLY A 9 25.88 5.32 2.40
CA GLY A 9 25.42 6.30 1.40
C GLY A 9 23.95 6.71 1.51
N ALA A 10 23.31 6.48 2.66
CA ALA A 10 21.94 6.94 2.87
C ALA A 10 21.87 8.47 2.97
N GLU A 11 21.03 9.10 2.16
CA GLU A 11 20.81 10.54 2.15
C GLU A 11 19.87 11.00 3.28
N TYR A 12 18.91 10.14 3.65
CA TYR A 12 17.89 10.40 4.66
C TYR A 12 17.72 9.20 5.60
N SER A 13 17.32 9.49 6.84
CA SER A 13 16.79 8.52 7.81
C SER A 13 15.39 8.98 8.20
N TYR A 14 14.46 8.04 8.38
CA TYR A 14 13.12 8.35 8.87
C TYR A 14 12.66 7.31 9.87
N ILE A 15 11.63 7.68 10.63
CA ILE A 15 10.96 6.83 11.60
C ILE A 15 9.46 7.03 11.49
N ALA A 16 8.70 5.96 11.69
CA ALA A 16 7.25 5.98 11.82
C ALA A 16 6.86 5.77 13.29
N THR A 17 5.89 6.55 13.79
CA THR A 17 5.39 6.44 15.16
C THR A 17 4.00 7.06 15.28
N GLU A 18 3.14 6.52 16.14
CA GLU A 18 1.82 7.11 16.41
C GLU A 18 1.94 8.54 16.95
N ASN A 19 1.03 9.42 16.51
CA ASN A 19 1.06 10.84 16.84
C ASN A 19 0.91 11.14 18.36
N ASP A 20 0.29 10.22 19.09
CA ASP A 20 0.04 10.27 20.53
C ASP A 20 1.18 9.64 21.36
N ASN A 21 2.15 8.98 20.71
CA ASN A 21 3.38 8.51 21.34
C ASN A 21 4.34 9.68 21.60
N HIS A 22 3.94 10.56 22.52
CA HIS A 22 4.67 11.77 22.86
C HIS A 22 6.11 11.52 23.29
N ALA A 23 6.41 10.35 23.86
CA ALA A 23 7.76 9.99 24.27
C ALA A 23 8.68 9.78 23.06
N SER A 24 8.27 8.94 22.10
CA SER A 24 9.00 8.72 20.85
C SER A 24 9.11 10.01 20.05
N VAL A 25 8.00 10.74 19.88
CA VAL A 25 8.00 12.01 19.13
C VAL A 25 9.03 12.98 19.71
N LYS A 26 9.01 13.24 21.03
CA LYS A 26 9.96 14.17 21.66
C LYS A 26 11.41 13.67 21.58
N LEU A 27 11.65 12.36 21.72
CA LEU A 27 12.99 11.79 21.58
C LEU A 27 13.57 12.14 20.20
N PHE A 28 12.85 11.82 19.14
CA PHE A 28 13.35 12.01 17.79
C PHE A 28 13.39 13.49 17.38
N THR A 29 12.36 14.27 17.71
CA THR A 29 12.30 15.67 17.28
C THR A 29 13.16 16.62 18.11
N HIS A 30 13.39 16.35 19.41
CA HIS A 30 14.16 17.26 20.27
C HIS A 30 15.58 16.79 20.53
N LYS A 31 15.84 15.48 20.60
CA LYS A 31 17.18 14.94 20.92
C LYS A 31 17.94 14.44 19.70
N CYS A 32 17.25 13.79 18.76
CA CYS A 32 17.90 13.15 17.61
C CYS A 32 17.94 14.03 16.35
N GLY A 33 17.27 15.19 16.35
CA GLY A 33 17.31 16.16 15.25
C GLY A 33 16.45 15.79 14.04
N TYR A 34 15.37 15.02 14.24
CA TYR A 34 14.39 14.73 13.19
C TYR A 34 13.36 15.84 13.11
N ALA A 35 12.89 16.14 11.90
CA ALA A 35 11.73 16.98 11.67
C ALA A 35 10.49 16.10 11.46
N LYS A 36 9.33 16.57 11.94
CA LYS A 36 8.04 15.96 11.54
C LYS A 36 7.88 16.13 10.02
N PHE A 37 7.54 15.05 9.32
CA PHE A 37 7.56 15.01 7.87
C PHE A 37 6.17 14.81 7.28
N ARG A 38 5.59 13.62 7.45
CA ARG A 38 4.31 13.25 6.85
C ARG A 38 3.42 12.56 7.87
N THR A 39 2.13 12.54 7.59
CA THR A 39 1.15 11.83 8.42
C THR A 39 0.33 10.84 7.58
N PRO A 40 0.92 9.74 7.12
CA PRO A 40 0.19 8.76 6.34
C PRO A 40 -0.87 8.04 7.16
N SER A 41 -1.79 7.38 6.47
CA SER A 41 -2.80 6.53 7.05
C SER A 41 -2.53 5.07 6.67
N ILE A 42 -2.50 4.20 7.68
CA ILE A 42 -2.42 2.75 7.49
C ILE A 42 -3.84 2.22 7.37
N LEU A 43 -4.20 1.68 6.21
CA LEU A 43 -5.53 1.20 5.89
C LEU A 43 -5.54 -0.32 5.85
N VAL A 44 -6.41 -0.92 6.67
CA VAL A 44 -6.48 -2.37 6.85
C VAL A 44 -7.85 -2.90 6.40
N GLN A 45 -7.81 -3.77 5.38
CA GLN A 45 -8.96 -4.48 4.86
C GLN A 45 -8.98 -5.93 5.36
N PRO A 46 -10.03 -6.36 6.07
CA PRO A 46 -10.26 -7.77 6.35
C PRO A 46 -10.39 -8.66 5.12
N VAL A 47 -9.75 -9.82 5.19
CA VAL A 47 -9.96 -10.89 4.22
C VAL A 47 -11.13 -11.78 4.65
N PHE A 48 -12.28 -11.48 4.05
CA PHE A 48 -13.51 -12.28 4.12
C PHE A 48 -13.32 -13.72 3.61
N ALA A 49 -14.19 -14.62 4.03
CA ALA A 49 -14.18 -16.01 3.57
C ALA A 49 -14.75 -16.16 2.15
N HIS A 50 -15.67 -15.27 1.76
CA HIS A 50 -16.20 -15.24 0.39
C HIS A 50 -15.28 -14.48 -0.57
N ARG A 51 -15.32 -14.87 -1.85
CA ARG A 51 -14.65 -14.15 -2.93
C ARG A 51 -15.37 -12.84 -3.24
N VAL A 52 -14.65 -11.74 -3.34
CA VAL A 52 -15.21 -10.44 -3.73
C VAL A 52 -15.35 -10.37 -5.25
N LYS A 53 -16.50 -9.87 -5.70
CA LYS A 53 -16.81 -9.75 -7.14
C LYS A 53 -16.21 -8.46 -7.71
N ILE A 54 -15.29 -8.62 -8.65
CA ILE A 54 -14.75 -7.51 -9.45
C ILE A 54 -15.80 -7.06 -10.48
N SER A 55 -15.94 -5.75 -10.69
CA SER A 55 -16.90 -5.19 -11.64
C SER A 55 -16.65 -5.70 -13.06
N LYS A 56 -17.71 -6.14 -13.74
CA LYS A 56 -17.64 -6.55 -15.15
C LYS A 56 -17.38 -5.40 -16.12
N THR A 57 -17.42 -4.15 -15.65
CA THR A 57 -17.16 -2.93 -16.44
C THR A 57 -15.68 -2.52 -16.42
N ILE A 58 -14.80 -3.33 -15.84
CA ILE A 58 -13.39 -3.04 -15.65
C ILE A 58 -12.59 -4.20 -16.21
N THR A 59 -11.50 -3.90 -16.89
CA THR A 59 -10.50 -4.87 -17.33
C THR A 59 -9.24 -4.67 -16.51
N ILE A 60 -8.67 -5.75 -15.99
CA ILE A 60 -7.41 -5.72 -15.22
C ILE A 60 -6.36 -6.55 -15.96
N PHE A 61 -5.18 -5.96 -16.15
CA PHE A 61 -4.02 -6.61 -16.75
C PHE A 61 -2.94 -6.79 -15.69
N LYS A 62 -2.32 -7.97 -15.63
CA LYS A 62 -1.10 -8.18 -14.87
C LYS A 62 0.08 -7.78 -15.75
N LEU A 63 0.85 -6.78 -15.31
CA LEU A 63 2.03 -6.31 -16.02
C LEU A 63 3.23 -7.22 -15.73
N THR A 64 4.12 -7.36 -16.71
CA THR A 64 5.46 -7.91 -16.46
C THR A 64 6.28 -6.95 -15.57
N PRO A 65 7.32 -7.42 -14.86
CA PRO A 65 8.16 -6.54 -14.03
C PRO A 65 8.74 -5.35 -14.81
N THR A 66 9.20 -5.58 -16.04
CA THR A 66 9.76 -4.51 -16.91
C THR A 66 8.71 -3.47 -17.32
N GLU A 67 7.49 -3.90 -17.63
CA GLU A 67 6.39 -2.97 -17.94
C GLU A 67 5.95 -2.18 -16.70
N ALA A 68 5.87 -2.84 -15.55
CA ALA A 68 5.56 -2.20 -14.28
C ALA A 68 6.64 -1.17 -13.89
N GLU A 69 7.92 -1.49 -14.09
CA GLU A 69 9.03 -0.57 -13.84
C GLU A 69 8.90 0.68 -14.71
N THR A 70 8.69 0.49 -16.02
CA THR A 70 8.54 1.60 -16.97
C THR A 70 7.37 2.51 -16.55
N LEU A 71 6.22 1.93 -16.19
CA LEU A 71 5.07 2.67 -15.71
C LEU A 71 5.37 3.42 -14.41
N TYR A 72 6.01 2.76 -13.44
CA TYR A 72 6.30 3.32 -12.12
C TYR A 72 7.32 4.44 -12.19
N ARG A 73 8.40 4.28 -12.97
CA ARG A 73 9.36 5.37 -13.19
C ARG A 73 8.70 6.57 -13.87
N HIS A 74 7.79 6.33 -14.81
CA HIS A 74 7.06 7.42 -15.45
C HIS A 74 6.10 8.13 -14.48
N LYS A 75 5.38 7.38 -13.63
CA LYS A 75 4.36 7.92 -12.74
C LYS A 75 4.91 8.52 -11.44
N PHE A 76 5.93 7.89 -10.85
CA PHE A 76 6.36 8.14 -9.47
C PHE A 76 7.77 8.73 -9.34
N SER A 77 8.49 9.01 -10.45
CA SER A 77 9.87 9.53 -10.40
C SER A 77 10.06 10.80 -9.56
N THR A 78 9.01 11.60 -9.35
CA THR A 78 9.02 12.80 -8.51
C THR A 78 8.26 12.61 -7.19
N THR A 79 7.77 11.41 -6.91
CA THR A 79 7.07 11.08 -5.66
C THR A 79 8.09 10.81 -4.56
N GLU A 80 7.84 11.35 -3.37
CA GLU A 80 8.69 11.15 -2.20
C GLU A 80 8.80 9.65 -1.88
N PHE A 81 10.01 9.23 -1.48
CA PHE A 81 10.37 7.83 -1.21
C PHE A 81 10.26 6.85 -2.39
N PHE A 82 10.10 7.33 -3.63
CA PHE A 82 10.16 6.42 -4.78
C PHE A 82 11.58 5.81 -4.91
N PRO A 83 11.72 4.47 -4.85
CA PRO A 83 13.03 3.83 -4.77
C PRO A 83 13.76 3.89 -6.12
N LYS A 84 15.05 4.24 -6.09
CA LYS A 84 15.92 4.26 -7.27
C LYS A 84 15.98 2.86 -7.93
N ASP A 85 15.91 1.81 -7.11
CA ASP A 85 15.98 0.38 -7.44
C ASP A 85 14.59 -0.30 -7.47
N ILE A 86 13.54 0.40 -7.93
CA ILE A 86 12.19 -0.16 -8.04
C ILE A 86 12.12 -1.50 -8.81
N ASP A 87 13.04 -1.72 -9.75
CA ASP A 87 13.20 -2.98 -10.47
C ASP A 87 13.51 -4.17 -9.54
N ALA A 88 14.33 -3.98 -8.51
CA ALA A 88 14.65 -5.01 -7.54
C ALA A 88 13.41 -5.42 -6.73
N ILE A 89 12.54 -4.46 -6.40
CA ILE A 89 11.26 -4.72 -5.73
C ILE A 89 10.33 -5.48 -6.68
N LEU A 90 10.18 -5.02 -7.92
CA LEU A 90 9.24 -5.61 -8.88
C LEU A 90 9.63 -7.04 -9.32
N ASN A 91 10.93 -7.35 -9.34
CA ASN A 91 11.44 -8.69 -9.66
C ASN A 91 11.55 -9.61 -8.43
N ASN A 92 11.26 -9.12 -7.23
CA ASN A 92 11.33 -9.94 -6.03
C ASN A 92 10.22 -11.01 -6.02
N LYS A 93 10.54 -12.21 -5.53
CA LYS A 93 9.57 -13.31 -5.36
C LYS A 93 8.37 -12.96 -4.47
N LEU A 94 8.53 -11.99 -3.56
CA LEU A 94 7.46 -11.52 -2.68
C LEU A 94 6.49 -10.57 -3.40
N ASN A 95 6.88 -9.98 -4.54
CA ASN A 95 5.95 -9.25 -5.39
C ASN A 95 5.05 -10.24 -6.14
N LEU A 96 3.77 -10.32 -5.74
CA LEU A 96 2.77 -11.19 -6.37
C LEU A 96 2.34 -10.68 -7.74
N GLY A 97 2.60 -9.40 -8.03
CA GLY A 97 2.43 -8.78 -9.32
C GLY A 97 2.00 -7.32 -9.25
N THR A 98 2.14 -6.65 -10.38
CA THR A 98 1.60 -5.31 -10.63
C THR A 98 0.39 -5.42 -11.53
N PHE A 99 -0.69 -4.77 -11.15
CA PHE A 99 -1.98 -4.88 -11.82
C PHE A 99 -2.46 -3.51 -12.26
N LEU A 100 -2.78 -3.38 -13.54
CA LEU A 100 -3.32 -2.18 -14.16
C LEU A 100 -4.80 -2.38 -14.47
N ALA A 101 -5.65 -1.49 -13.99
CA ALA A 101 -7.08 -1.46 -14.26
C ALA A 101 -7.45 -0.32 -15.20
N VAL A 102 -8.30 -0.62 -16.18
CA VAL A 102 -8.92 0.35 -17.10
C VAL A 102 -10.41 0.05 -17.27
N PRO A 103 -11.23 1.02 -17.71
CA PRO A 103 -12.60 0.75 -18.12
C PRO A 103 -12.67 -0.36 -19.19
N LYS A 104 -13.72 -1.18 -19.13
CA LYS A 104 -13.91 -2.23 -20.13
C LYS A 104 -14.17 -1.60 -21.51
N GLY A 105 -13.53 -2.17 -22.53
CA GLY A 105 -13.63 -1.66 -23.91
C GLY A 105 -12.60 -0.57 -24.23
N THR A 106 -11.75 -0.16 -23.29
CA THR A 106 -10.62 0.75 -23.56
C THR A 106 -9.65 0.16 -24.58
N PHE A 107 -9.40 -1.15 -24.52
CA PHE A 107 -8.57 -1.86 -25.49
C PHE A 107 -9.39 -2.94 -26.19
N SER A 108 -9.04 -3.20 -27.46
CA SER A 108 -9.83 -3.99 -28.41
C SER A 108 -9.94 -5.48 -28.08
N CYS A 109 -9.11 -6.02 -27.17
CA CYS A 109 -9.32 -7.26 -26.39
C CYS A 109 -8.05 -7.66 -25.60
N ASN A 110 -6.87 -7.28 -26.09
CA ASN A 110 -5.58 -7.63 -25.50
C ASN A 110 -4.90 -6.43 -24.83
N TRP A 111 -3.95 -6.71 -23.93
CA TRP A 111 -3.04 -5.71 -23.42
C TRP A 111 -2.19 -5.16 -24.58
N PRO A 112 -2.22 -3.84 -24.86
CA PRO A 112 -1.49 -3.24 -25.98
C PRO A 112 0.03 -3.16 -25.75
N GLY A 113 0.51 -3.48 -24.55
CA GLY A 113 1.90 -3.25 -24.15
C GLY A 113 2.10 -1.85 -23.56
N ILE A 114 3.16 -1.71 -22.75
CA ILE A 114 3.39 -0.48 -21.98
C ILE A 114 3.64 0.76 -22.85
N ASN A 115 4.34 0.61 -23.97
CA ASN A 115 4.69 1.74 -24.84
C ASN A 115 3.45 2.36 -25.49
N GLU A 116 2.53 1.53 -25.98
CA GLU A 116 1.26 1.99 -26.54
C GLU A 116 0.36 2.60 -25.45
N PHE A 117 0.30 1.97 -24.26
CA PHE A 117 -0.42 2.53 -23.11
C PHE A 117 0.07 3.92 -22.72
N LEU A 118 1.39 4.15 -22.71
CA LEU A 118 1.97 5.45 -22.34
C LEU A 118 1.76 6.51 -23.42
N THR A 119 1.74 6.11 -24.69
CA THR A 119 1.53 6.99 -25.84
C THR A 119 0.07 7.40 -25.97
N ASN A 120 -0.85 6.42 -25.87
CA ASN A 120 -2.29 6.60 -26.03
C ASN A 120 -3.00 6.31 -24.71
N ARG A 121 -2.64 7.07 -23.67
CA ARG A 121 -3.14 6.83 -22.32
C ARG A 121 -4.65 7.04 -22.24
N PRO A 122 -5.40 6.06 -21.70
CA PRO A 122 -6.83 6.28 -21.48
C PRO A 122 -7.05 7.35 -20.43
N GLU A 123 -8.18 8.05 -20.54
CA GLU A 123 -8.58 9.12 -19.61
C GLU A 123 -8.58 8.64 -18.15
N SER A 124 -9.08 7.42 -17.92
CA SER A 124 -9.10 6.81 -16.60
C SER A 124 -8.33 5.49 -16.56
N TRP A 125 -7.43 5.38 -15.58
CA TRP A 125 -6.67 4.16 -15.30
C TRP A 125 -6.29 4.12 -13.82
N GLY A 126 -5.94 2.93 -13.33
CA GLY A 126 -5.37 2.75 -11.99
C GLY A 126 -4.36 1.62 -11.99
N VAL A 127 -3.39 1.66 -11.09
CA VAL A 127 -2.35 0.65 -10.91
C VAL A 127 -2.09 0.43 -9.42
N LEU A 128 -1.76 -0.80 -9.04
CA LEU A 128 -1.11 -1.12 -7.78
C LEU A 128 -0.32 -2.42 -7.90
N SER A 129 0.61 -2.62 -6.98
CA SER A 129 1.31 -3.89 -6.77
C SER A 129 0.89 -4.54 -5.45
N VAL A 130 1.07 -5.86 -5.36
CA VAL A 130 0.76 -6.64 -4.15
C VAL A 130 2.02 -7.37 -3.69
N TRP A 131 2.41 -7.15 -2.44
CA TRP A 131 3.55 -7.77 -1.78
C TRP A 131 3.11 -8.80 -0.74
N ASN A 132 3.85 -9.90 -0.63
CA ASN A 132 3.55 -11.02 0.24
C ASN A 132 4.33 -10.94 1.57
N CYS A 133 3.78 -10.25 2.57
CA CYS A 133 4.36 -10.20 3.91
C CYS A 133 4.14 -11.50 4.71
N LYS A 134 3.13 -12.31 4.35
CA LYS A 134 2.80 -13.57 5.03
C LYS A 134 3.97 -14.56 5.09
N ASP A 135 4.81 -14.57 4.06
CA ASP A 135 5.96 -15.47 4.00
C ASP A 135 7.20 -14.91 4.73
N VAL A 136 7.13 -13.68 5.23
CA VAL A 136 8.17 -13.05 6.05
C VAL A 136 7.85 -13.18 7.54
N PHE A 137 6.66 -12.75 7.97
CA PHE A 137 6.22 -12.89 9.36
C PHE A 137 4.71 -13.05 9.50
N LYS A 138 4.28 -13.38 10.72
CA LYS A 138 2.87 -13.50 11.11
C LYS A 138 2.56 -12.59 12.27
N LEU A 139 1.34 -12.07 12.26
CA LEU A 139 0.78 -11.23 13.30
C LEU A 139 -0.24 -12.01 14.14
N GLU A 140 -0.46 -11.59 15.37
CA GLU A 140 -1.50 -12.13 16.23
C GLU A 140 -2.07 -11.01 17.11
N VAL A 141 -3.36 -10.72 16.98
CA VAL A 141 -4.04 -9.74 17.85
C VAL A 141 -4.30 -10.39 19.19
N ARG A 142 -3.59 -9.92 20.22
CA ARG A 142 -3.77 -10.33 21.62
C ARG A 142 -4.61 -9.31 22.39
N GLY A 143 -5.09 -9.71 23.57
CA GLY A 143 -5.88 -8.84 24.46
C GLY A 143 -7.40 -8.79 24.21
N ALA A 144 -7.91 -9.40 23.14
CA ALA A 144 -9.36 -9.46 22.90
C ALA A 144 -10.12 -10.39 23.88
N SER A 145 -11.30 -9.96 24.32
CA SER A 145 -12.16 -10.72 25.23
C SER A 145 -12.65 -12.05 24.60
N ARG A 146 -13.01 -13.04 25.44
CA ARG A 146 -13.57 -14.33 24.96
C ARG A 146 -14.86 -14.13 24.15
N MET A 147 -15.70 -13.18 24.56
CA MET A 147 -16.93 -12.83 23.86
C MET A 147 -16.64 -12.28 22.45
N THR A 148 -15.68 -11.34 22.34
CA THR A 148 -15.24 -10.78 21.06
C THR A 148 -14.69 -11.87 20.13
N LYS A 149 -13.87 -12.78 20.66
CA LYS A 149 -13.34 -13.92 19.91
C LYS A 149 -14.46 -14.86 19.44
N GLY A 150 -15.47 -15.10 20.27
CA GLY A 150 -16.66 -15.88 19.92
C GLY A 150 -17.46 -15.25 18.79
N LEU A 151 -17.78 -13.95 18.92
CA LEU A 151 -18.53 -13.22 17.91
C LEU A 151 -17.80 -13.21 16.57
N ALA A 152 -16.50 -12.95 16.55
CA ALA A 152 -15.70 -13.00 15.33
C ALA A 152 -15.78 -14.36 14.63
N LYS A 153 -15.60 -15.46 15.38
CA LYS A 153 -15.75 -16.82 14.84
C LYS A 153 -17.14 -17.06 14.26
N THR A 154 -18.19 -16.61 14.94
CA THR A 154 -19.57 -16.75 14.42
C THR A 154 -19.78 -16.00 13.11
N THR A 155 -19.30 -14.74 13.00
CA THR A 155 -19.42 -13.99 11.73
C THR A 155 -18.70 -14.68 10.59
N ARG A 156 -17.54 -15.30 10.85
CA ARG A 156 -16.77 -16.04 9.84
C ARG A 156 -17.42 -17.35 9.43
N LEU A 157 -18.01 -18.08 10.37
CA LEU A 157 -18.80 -19.28 10.07
C LEU A 157 -20.02 -18.95 9.21
N MET A 158 -20.73 -17.86 9.53
CA MET A 158 -21.88 -17.41 8.73
C MET A 158 -21.48 -17.01 7.31
N ASP A 159 -20.37 -16.29 7.15
CA ASP A 159 -19.86 -15.90 5.84
C ASP A 159 -19.46 -17.11 4.98
N ARG A 160 -18.86 -18.13 5.60
CA ARG A 160 -18.53 -19.39 4.93
C ARG A 160 -19.77 -20.21 4.56
N ALA A 161 -20.79 -20.24 5.42
CA ALA A 161 -22.02 -21.00 5.19
C ALA A 161 -22.96 -20.32 4.18
N PHE A 162 -22.95 -18.99 4.14
CA PHE A 162 -23.88 -18.18 3.35
C PHE A 162 -23.15 -17.11 2.52
N PRO A 163 -22.24 -17.49 1.60
CA PRO A 163 -21.37 -16.53 0.88
C PRO A 163 -22.15 -15.54 0.01
N TRP A 164 -23.39 -15.84 -0.38
CA TRP A 164 -24.25 -14.92 -1.13
C TRP A 164 -24.71 -13.71 -0.32
N LEU A 165 -24.71 -13.81 1.02
CA LEU A 165 -25.03 -12.68 1.92
C LEU A 165 -23.89 -11.66 2.00
N LYS A 166 -22.68 -12.02 1.56
CA LYS A 166 -21.47 -11.15 1.55
C LYS A 166 -21.26 -10.46 2.90
N VAL A 167 -21.40 -11.22 3.97
CA VAL A 167 -21.25 -10.70 5.33
C VAL A 167 -19.80 -10.25 5.48
N PRO A 168 -19.54 -8.99 5.92
CA PRO A 168 -18.19 -8.54 6.20
C PRO A 168 -17.69 -9.23 7.47
N SER A 169 -17.14 -10.44 7.31
CA SER A 169 -16.71 -11.28 8.43
C SER A 169 -15.41 -10.81 9.04
N VAL A 170 -15.28 -10.97 10.36
CA VAL A 170 -14.03 -10.71 11.06
C VAL A 170 -13.03 -11.82 10.68
N PRO A 171 -11.79 -11.48 10.26
CA PRO A 171 -10.80 -12.50 9.96
C PRO A 171 -10.35 -13.21 11.25
N GLU A 172 -9.68 -14.36 11.10
CA GLU A 172 -9.04 -15.06 12.22
C GLU A 172 -7.77 -14.32 12.68
N VAL A 173 -7.92 -13.07 13.13
CA VAL A 173 -6.81 -12.22 13.60
C VAL A 173 -6.31 -12.60 14.99
N PHE A 174 -7.05 -13.45 15.71
CA PHE A 174 -6.72 -13.92 17.06
C PHE A 174 -5.85 -15.19 17.09
N ARG A 175 -5.39 -15.64 15.93
CA ARG A 175 -4.40 -16.70 15.72
C ARG A 175 -3.34 -16.15 14.76
N PRO A 176 -2.13 -16.72 14.70
CA PRO A 176 -1.10 -16.27 13.77
C PRO A 176 -1.63 -16.17 12.33
N PHE A 177 -1.67 -14.96 11.79
CA PHE A 177 -2.14 -14.65 10.44
C PHE A 177 -1.09 -13.88 9.66
N GLY A 178 -1.05 -14.07 8.34
CA GLY A 178 -0.26 -13.25 7.43
C GLY A 178 -1.11 -12.17 6.78
N PHE A 179 -0.46 -11.23 6.11
CA PHE A 179 -1.13 -10.21 5.31
C PHE A 179 -0.41 -10.02 3.97
N HIS A 180 -1.12 -9.42 3.02
CA HIS A 180 -0.50 -8.86 1.82
C HIS A 180 -0.50 -7.34 1.94
N PHE A 181 0.57 -6.71 1.47
CA PHE A 181 0.71 -5.26 1.45
C PHE A 181 0.50 -4.73 0.02
N MET A 182 -0.36 -3.73 -0.17
CA MET A 182 -0.52 -3.05 -1.45
C MET A 182 0.38 -1.81 -1.48
N TYR A 183 1.15 -1.67 -2.55
CA TYR A 183 2.09 -0.56 -2.75
C TYR A 183 2.04 -0.05 -4.19
N GLY A 184 2.66 1.10 -4.46
CA GLY A 184 2.67 1.71 -5.79
C GLY A 184 1.28 2.10 -6.30
N LEU A 185 0.40 2.55 -5.40
CA LEU A 185 -0.94 2.98 -5.76
C LEU A 185 -0.86 4.23 -6.66
N GLY A 186 -1.39 4.12 -7.86
CA GLY A 186 -1.44 5.22 -8.82
C GLY A 186 -2.67 5.16 -9.70
N GLY A 187 -3.05 6.28 -10.29
CA GLY A 187 -4.19 6.36 -11.19
C GLY A 187 -4.51 7.79 -11.56
N GLU A 188 -5.24 7.94 -12.66
CA GLU A 188 -5.69 9.23 -13.18
C GLU A 188 -7.13 9.10 -13.70
N GLY A 189 -7.78 10.24 -13.87
CA GLY A 189 -9.11 10.33 -14.44
C GLY A 189 -10.27 10.18 -13.46
N PRO A 190 -11.50 10.50 -13.92
CA PRO A 190 -12.70 10.51 -13.09
C PRO A 190 -13.10 9.13 -12.56
N LEU A 191 -12.66 8.04 -13.18
CA LEU A 191 -12.97 6.68 -12.73
C LEU A 191 -11.86 6.06 -11.86
N SER A 192 -10.78 6.78 -11.57
CA SER A 192 -9.61 6.29 -10.80
C SER A 192 -10.01 5.62 -9.48
N VAL A 193 -10.85 6.26 -8.65
CA VAL A 193 -11.37 5.70 -7.39
C VAL A 193 -12.07 4.35 -7.59
N LYS A 194 -12.88 4.22 -8.65
CA LYS A 194 -13.59 2.98 -8.99
C LYS A 194 -12.63 1.89 -9.47
N LEU A 195 -11.58 2.26 -10.21
CA LEU A 195 -10.54 1.35 -10.69
C LEU A 195 -9.66 0.87 -9.53
N THR A 196 -9.24 1.77 -8.64
CA THR A 196 -8.54 1.44 -7.38
C THR A 196 -9.34 0.45 -6.56
N LYS A 197 -10.65 0.68 -6.38
CA LYS A 197 -11.51 -0.28 -5.68
C LYS A 197 -11.46 -1.68 -6.31
N ALA A 198 -11.54 -1.76 -7.63
CA ALA A 198 -11.48 -3.06 -8.32
C ALA A 198 -10.12 -3.76 -8.16
N LEU A 199 -9.04 -3.00 -8.11
CA LEU A 199 -7.70 -3.51 -7.81
C LEU A 199 -7.59 -3.98 -6.35
N CYS A 200 -8.15 -3.26 -5.37
CA CYS A 200 -8.23 -3.72 -3.99
C CYS A 200 -9.06 -4.99 -3.86
N ASP A 201 -10.18 -5.10 -4.60
CA ASP A 201 -11.01 -6.32 -4.64
C ASP A 201 -10.22 -7.50 -5.25
N LEU A 202 -9.32 -7.26 -6.21
CA LEU A 202 -8.38 -8.28 -6.70
C LEU A 202 -7.34 -8.67 -5.63
N ALA A 203 -6.71 -7.69 -4.98
CA ALA A 203 -5.71 -7.92 -3.93
C ALA A 203 -6.30 -8.70 -2.75
N HIS A 204 -7.54 -8.40 -2.37
CA HIS A 204 -8.31 -9.16 -1.39
C HIS A 204 -8.46 -10.63 -1.80
N ASN A 205 -8.87 -10.90 -3.04
CA ASN A 205 -9.03 -12.27 -3.52
C ASN A 205 -7.70 -13.02 -3.56
N LEU A 206 -6.60 -12.38 -3.97
CA LEU A 206 -5.25 -12.96 -3.90
C LEU A 206 -4.84 -13.29 -2.45
N ALA A 207 -5.15 -12.40 -1.52
CA ALA A 207 -4.90 -12.61 -0.10
C ALA A 207 -5.75 -13.76 0.47
N ALA A 208 -7.01 -13.89 0.05
CA ALA A 208 -7.88 -15.00 0.42
C ALA A 208 -7.34 -16.34 -0.08
N GLU A 209 -6.89 -16.40 -1.34
CA GLU A 209 -6.28 -17.59 -1.95
C GLU A 209 -4.98 -17.99 -1.23
N SER A 210 -4.19 -17.03 -0.76
CA SER A 210 -2.97 -17.27 0.05
C SER A 210 -3.23 -17.55 1.53
N GLY A 211 -4.48 -17.47 2.01
CA GLY A 211 -4.83 -17.68 3.42
C GLY A 211 -4.43 -16.53 4.36
N CYS A 212 -4.29 -15.31 3.84
CA CYS A 212 -4.03 -14.11 4.62
C CYS A 212 -5.28 -13.67 5.42
N GLY A 213 -5.06 -13.02 6.55
CA GLY A 213 -6.13 -12.48 7.40
C GLY A 213 -6.58 -11.09 6.97
N VAL A 214 -5.65 -10.28 6.46
CA VAL A 214 -5.90 -8.89 6.07
C VAL A 214 -5.09 -8.51 4.82
N VAL A 215 -5.54 -7.46 4.14
CA VAL A 215 -4.75 -6.70 3.16
C VAL A 215 -4.49 -5.33 3.78
N VAL A 216 -3.25 -4.85 3.67
CA VAL A 216 -2.79 -3.60 4.26
C VAL A 216 -2.27 -2.69 3.16
N THR A 217 -2.42 -1.39 3.33
CA THR A 217 -1.70 -0.39 2.53
C THR A 217 -1.48 0.84 3.39
N GLU A 218 -0.47 1.61 3.06
CA GLU A 218 -0.19 2.88 3.70
C GLU A 218 -0.13 3.96 2.62
N VAL A 219 -0.85 5.06 2.86
CA VAL A 219 -1.03 6.14 1.88
C VAL A 219 -0.90 7.49 2.57
N ALA A 220 -0.51 8.53 1.82
CA ALA A 220 -0.53 9.89 2.34
C ALA A 220 -1.94 10.29 2.83
N SER A 221 -2.01 11.17 3.83
CA SER A 221 -3.29 11.65 4.40
C SER A 221 -4.25 12.21 3.34
N CYS A 222 -3.70 12.90 2.34
CA CYS A 222 -4.44 13.55 1.25
C CYS A 222 -4.51 12.72 -0.05
N GLU A 223 -4.15 11.43 -0.02
CA GLU A 223 -4.16 10.58 -1.22
C GLU A 223 -5.57 10.50 -1.84
N PRO A 224 -5.79 11.02 -3.07
CA PRO A 224 -7.11 10.99 -3.70
C PRO A 224 -7.67 9.58 -3.87
N LEU A 225 -6.80 8.59 -4.11
CA LEU A 225 -7.20 7.20 -4.30
C LEU A 225 -7.67 6.53 -3.01
N LYS A 226 -7.40 7.12 -1.83
CA LYS A 226 -7.84 6.63 -0.51
C LYS A 226 -9.34 6.36 -0.46
N LEU A 227 -10.15 7.15 -1.17
CA LEU A 227 -11.60 6.98 -1.28
C LEU A 227 -12.02 5.64 -1.92
N GLY A 228 -11.13 5.03 -2.72
CA GLY A 228 -11.36 3.76 -3.39
C GLY A 228 -10.90 2.55 -2.58
N ILE A 229 -10.19 2.75 -1.47
CA ILE A 229 -9.54 1.69 -0.69
C ILE A 229 -10.50 1.18 0.40
N PRO A 230 -11.06 -0.04 0.28
CA PRO A 230 -11.93 -0.60 1.31
C PRO A 230 -11.10 -0.90 2.56
N HIS A 231 -11.54 -0.44 3.74
CA HIS A 231 -10.83 -0.71 4.99
C HIS A 231 -11.80 -0.65 6.18
N TRP A 232 -11.37 -1.20 7.32
CA TRP A 232 -12.09 -1.08 8.59
C TRP A 232 -11.38 -0.09 9.50
N LYS A 233 -12.06 1.00 9.87
CA LYS A 233 -11.52 2.04 10.77
C LYS A 233 -10.94 1.47 12.06
N LYS A 234 -11.59 0.46 12.66
CA LYS A 234 -11.14 -0.18 13.90
C LYS A 234 -9.80 -0.92 13.80
N LEU A 235 -9.37 -1.26 12.59
CA LEU A 235 -8.09 -1.94 12.33
C LEU A 235 -7.07 -1.01 11.65
N SER A 236 -7.50 0.18 11.26
CA SER A 236 -6.71 1.15 10.50
C SER A 236 -6.17 2.23 11.44
N CYS A 237 -5.07 2.88 11.06
CA CYS A 237 -4.55 4.07 11.71
C CYS A 237 -4.80 5.27 10.80
N ASP A 238 -5.58 6.24 11.27
CA ASP A 238 -5.93 7.41 10.46
C ASP A 238 -4.74 8.36 10.29
N GLU A 239 -3.87 8.47 11.31
CA GLU A 239 -2.70 9.35 11.32
C GLU A 239 -1.52 8.69 12.02
N ASP A 240 -0.66 8.04 11.24
CA ASP A 240 0.71 7.76 11.66
C ASP A 240 1.55 9.04 11.54
N LEU A 241 2.69 9.13 12.23
CA LEU A 241 3.62 10.26 12.11
C LEU A 241 4.98 9.79 11.65
N TRP A 242 5.33 10.18 10.44
CA TRP A 242 6.67 10.00 9.91
C TRP A 242 7.52 11.22 10.26
N CYS A 243 8.68 10.98 10.86
CA CYS A 243 9.70 12.00 11.07
C CYS A 243 10.94 11.67 10.24
N ILE A 244 11.56 12.68 9.64
CA ILE A 244 12.70 12.53 8.73
C ILE A 244 13.90 13.36 9.23
N LYS A 245 15.09 12.88 8.94
CA LYS A 245 16.35 13.58 9.14
C LYS A 245 17.22 13.39 7.91
N ARG A 246 17.74 14.49 7.37
CA ARG A 246 18.78 14.44 6.33
C ARG A 246 20.11 14.05 6.98
N LEU A 247 20.82 13.10 6.38
CA LEU A 247 22.09 12.60 6.91
C LEU A 247 23.31 13.18 6.18
N GLY A 248 23.15 13.62 4.92
CA GLY A 248 24.23 14.23 4.13
C GLY A 248 24.40 15.74 4.39
N GLU A 249 25.65 16.19 4.51
CA GLU A 249 26.01 17.60 4.78
C GLU A 249 26.12 18.46 3.52
N ASP A 250 26.43 17.85 2.37
CA ASP A 250 26.55 18.58 1.11
C ASP A 250 25.16 18.88 0.52
N TYR A 251 24.92 20.16 0.25
CA TYR A 251 23.80 20.64 -0.57
C TYR A 251 23.98 20.14 -2.01
N SER A 252 23.65 18.88 -2.26
CA SER A 252 23.30 18.45 -3.61
C SER A 252 21.79 18.65 -3.78
N ASP A 253 21.43 19.55 -4.70
CA ASP A 253 20.08 19.63 -5.23
C ASP A 253 19.88 18.38 -6.09
N GLY A 254 19.59 17.25 -5.47
CA GLY A 254 19.04 16.10 -6.18
C GLY A 254 17.78 16.53 -6.96
N SER A 255 17.30 15.70 -7.88
CA SER A 255 16.17 16.03 -8.77
C SER A 255 14.86 16.45 -8.06
N VAL A 256 14.74 16.23 -6.75
CA VAL A 256 13.55 16.51 -5.92
C VAL A 256 13.85 17.51 -4.77
N GLY A 257 15.08 18.01 -4.65
CA GLY A 257 15.49 18.93 -3.57
C GLY A 257 15.49 18.30 -2.16
N ASP A 258 15.60 19.15 -1.14
CA ASP A 258 15.60 18.75 0.27
C ASP A 258 14.19 18.39 0.74
N TRP A 259 13.91 17.09 0.92
CA TRP A 259 12.60 16.60 1.39
C TRP A 259 12.22 17.18 2.75
N THR A 260 13.19 17.47 3.63
CA THR A 260 12.87 18.06 4.95
C THR A 260 12.23 19.45 4.85
N LYS A 261 12.32 20.09 3.67
CA LYS A 261 11.77 21.41 3.37
C LYS A 261 10.66 21.37 2.31
N SER A 262 10.36 20.21 1.74
CA SER A 262 9.32 20.08 0.72
C SER A 262 7.93 20.23 1.34
N ARG A 263 7.02 20.86 0.58
CA ARG A 263 5.60 20.85 0.94
C ARG A 263 5.06 19.43 0.77
N PRO A 264 4.19 18.95 1.67
CA PRO A 264 3.55 17.65 1.51
C PRO A 264 2.85 17.54 0.16
N GLY A 265 3.22 16.52 -0.61
CA GLY A 265 2.52 16.14 -1.83
C GLY A 265 1.17 15.47 -1.53
N LEU A 266 0.43 15.15 -2.58
CA LEU A 266 -0.81 14.37 -2.46
C LEU A 266 -0.55 12.88 -2.19
N SER A 267 0.63 12.39 -2.57
CA SER A 267 1.00 10.98 -2.53
C SER A 267 2.42 10.82 -2.01
N ILE A 268 2.69 9.68 -1.40
CA ILE A 268 4.01 9.18 -1.05
C ILE A 268 4.15 7.76 -1.58
N PHE A 269 5.36 7.32 -1.88
CA PHE A 269 5.61 5.91 -2.19
C PHE A 269 6.04 5.20 -0.91
N VAL A 270 5.39 4.09 -0.58
CA VAL A 270 5.77 3.27 0.59
C VAL A 270 6.48 2.02 0.08
N ASP A 271 7.72 1.80 0.50
CA ASP A 271 8.51 0.66 0.05
C ASP A 271 7.98 -0.62 0.74
N PRO A 272 7.52 -1.62 -0.02
CA PRO A 272 6.98 -2.84 0.57
C PRO A 272 8.02 -3.66 1.33
N ARG A 273 9.32 -3.41 1.15
CA ARG A 273 10.42 -4.07 1.88
C ARG A 273 10.50 -3.65 3.36
N GLU A 274 9.79 -2.60 3.74
CA GLU A 274 9.63 -2.17 5.13
C GLU A 274 8.72 -3.12 5.95
N PHE A 275 8.04 -4.05 5.26
CA PHE A 275 7.06 -5.00 5.81
C PHE A 275 7.39 -6.47 5.49
#